data_AF-A0A0G3IGX1-F1
#
_entry.id   AF-A0A0G3IGX1-F1
#
_cell.length_a   1.000
_cell.length_b   1.000
_cell.length_c   1.000
_cell.angle_alpha   90.00
_cell.angle_beta   90.00
_cell.angle_gamma   90.00
#
_symmetry.space_group_name_H-M   'P 1'
#
loop_
_entity.id
_entity.type
_entity.pdbx_description
1 polymer ?
#
loop_
_entity_poly.entity_id
_entity_poly.type
_entity_poly.pdbx_seq_one_letter_code
_entity_poly.pdbx_strand_id
1 'polypeptide(L)'
;MKKVVYLAMQSQLESILREWKIERVVIHRIAAREWIPFIDIRNEVSQAAYTCSIRVKKGFEPRTWSDLRALVDWIDVKVGVKECSLSLSDFKWESENLTVE
;
A
#
# COMPACT_ATOMS: atom_id res chain seq x y z
N MET A 1 1.51 -6.74 17.99
CA MET A 1 0.52 -7.43 17.12
C MET A 1 0.93 -7.17 15.67
N LYS A 2 0.97 -8.17 14.80
CA LYS A 2 1.29 -7.96 13.38
C LYS A 2 0.02 -7.51 12.65
N LYS A 3 0.14 -6.58 11.71
CA LYS A 3 -0.97 -6.11 10.87
C LYS A 3 -1.04 -6.97 9.59
N VAL A 4 -2.24 -7.37 9.16
CA VAL A 4 -2.42 -8.06 7.87
C VAL A 4 -2.33 -7.03 6.75
N VAL A 5 -1.53 -7.33 5.73
CA VAL A 5 -1.34 -6.50 4.55
C VAL A 5 -1.72 -7.30 3.30
N TYR A 6 -2.66 -6.79 2.53
CA TYR A 6 -3.12 -7.39 1.30
C TYR A 6 -2.27 -6.92 0.12
N LEU A 7 -1.66 -7.89 -0.56
CA LEU A 7 -0.75 -7.69 -1.67
C LEU A 7 -1.49 -7.82 -2.98
N ALA A 8 -1.40 -6.79 -3.81
CA ALA A 8 -2.02 -6.74 -5.13
C ALA A 8 -1.00 -6.37 -6.21
N MET A 9 -1.25 -6.80 -7.45
CA MET A 9 -0.49 -6.24 -8.59
C MET A 9 -0.71 -4.73 -8.65
N GLN A 10 0.29 -3.98 -9.08
CA GLN A 10 0.17 -2.52 -9.16
C GLN A 10 -1.07 -2.07 -9.94
N SER A 11 -1.32 -2.64 -11.12
CA SER A 11 -2.50 -2.30 -11.93
C SER A 11 -3.83 -2.66 -11.26
N GLN A 12 -3.87 -3.76 -10.50
CA GLN A 12 -5.06 -4.19 -9.76
C GLN A 12 -5.33 -3.20 -8.62
N LEU A 13 -4.30 -2.84 -7.84
CA LEU A 13 -4.43 -1.87 -6.76
C LEU A 13 -4.86 -0.50 -7.29
N GLU A 14 -4.22 -0.01 -8.36
CA GLU A 14 -4.60 1.25 -9.02
C GLU A 14 -6.04 1.23 -9.54
N SER A 15 -6.60 0.08 -9.91
CA SER A 15 -8.02 -0.03 -10.28
C SER A 15 -8.92 0.12 -9.06
N ILE A 16 -8.62 -0.61 -7.97
CA ILE A 16 -9.40 -0.57 -6.72
C ILE A 16 -9.42 0.84 -6.13
N LEU A 17 -8.28 1.54 -6.16
CA LEU A 17 -8.15 2.89 -5.62
C LEU A 17 -9.00 3.95 -6.36
N ARG A 18 -9.52 3.65 -7.56
CA ARG A 18 -10.46 4.53 -8.27
C ARG A 18 -11.89 4.40 -7.78
N GLU A 19 -12.23 3.25 -7.22
CA GLU A 19 -13.59 2.90 -6.81
C GLU A 19 -13.77 3.01 -5.30
N TRP A 20 -12.72 2.71 -4.54
CA TRP A 20 -12.78 2.60 -3.08
C TRP A 20 -12.20 3.84 -2.40
N LYS A 21 -12.71 4.11 -1.20
CA LYS A 21 -12.27 5.26 -0.42
C LYS A 21 -10.88 4.99 0.16
N ILE A 22 -9.95 5.90 -0.10
CA ILE A 22 -8.63 5.90 0.54
C ILE A 22 -8.75 6.62 1.88
N GLU A 23 -8.43 5.93 2.97
CA GLU A 23 -8.46 6.50 4.32
C GLU A 23 -7.13 7.09 4.71
N ARG A 24 -6.03 6.41 4.35
CA ARG A 24 -4.68 6.81 4.74
C ARG A 24 -3.63 6.17 3.85
N VAL A 25 -2.54 6.90 3.60
CA VAL A 25 -1.31 6.36 3.04
C VAL A 25 -0.17 6.56 4.03
N VAL A 26 0.54 5.48 4.36
CA VAL A 26 1.73 5.53 5.21
C VAL A 26 2.90 4.89 4.47
N ILE A 27 3.97 5.65 4.27
CA ILE A 27 5.24 5.13 3.75
C ILE A 27 6.07 4.68 4.94
N HIS A 28 6.42 3.39 4.97
CA HIS A 28 7.29 2.81 5.99
C HIS A 28 8.69 2.60 5.46
N ARG A 29 9.69 2.95 6.28
CA ARG A 29 11.07 2.51 6.07
C ARG A 29 11.26 1.11 6.62
N ILE A 30 11.77 0.19 5.82
CA ILE A 30 12.08 -1.18 6.28
C ILE A 30 13.59 -1.43 6.39
N ALA A 31 14.40 -0.72 5.61
CA ALA A 31 15.85 -0.82 5.64
C ALA A 31 16.52 0.48 5.16
N ALA A 32 17.84 0.45 4.98
CA ALA A 32 18.57 1.57 4.39
C ALA A 32 18.10 1.80 2.95
N ARG A 33 17.37 2.91 2.75
CA ARG A 33 16.78 3.32 1.46
C ARG A 33 15.69 2.40 0.93
N GLU A 34 15.12 1.50 1.73
CA GLU A 34 14.00 0.66 1.29
C GLU A 34 12.70 1.12 1.93
N TRP A 35 11.72 1.41 1.08
CA TRP A 35 10.44 1.98 1.46
C TRP A 35 9.29 1.13 0.94
N ILE A 36 8.20 1.07 1.70
CA ILE A 36 6.93 0.43 1.30
C ILE A 36 5.77 1.38 1.66
N PRO A 37 4.86 1.72 0.73
CA PRO A 37 3.58 2.32 1.04
C PRO A 37 2.59 1.25 1.51
N PHE A 38 1.94 1.53 2.62
CA PHE A 38 0.71 0.88 3.02
C PHE A 38 -0.44 1.85 2.83
N ILE A 39 -1.49 1.36 2.18
CA ILE A 39 -2.65 2.16 1.81
C ILE A 39 -3.84 1.55 2.50
N ASP A 40 -4.39 2.26 3.48
CA ASP A 40 -5.64 1.89 4.14
C ASP A 40 -6.79 2.33 3.25
N ILE A 41 -7.61 1.37 2.80
CA ILE A 41 -8.76 1.59 1.93
C ILE A 41 -10.03 1.00 2.54
N ARG A 42 -11.18 1.57 2.19
CA ARG A 42 -12.50 1.07 2.57
C ARG A 42 -13.38 0.92 1.33
N ASN A 43 -13.98 -0.26 1.18
CA ASN A 43 -15.07 -0.48 0.23
C ASN A 43 -16.31 0.24 0.77
N GLU A 44 -16.84 1.21 0.04
CA GLU A 44 -18.00 2.00 0.50
C GLU A 44 -19.30 1.20 0.52
N VAL A 45 -19.42 0.14 -0.27
CA VAL A 45 -20.60 -0.72 -0.35
C VAL A 45 -20.62 -1.74 0.78
N SER A 46 -19.56 -2.54 0.91
CA SER A 46 -19.47 -3.59 1.94
C SER A 46 -18.99 -3.07 3.30
N GLN A 47 -18.50 -1.83 3.36
CA GLN A 47 -17.85 -1.23 4.53
C GLN A 47 -16.58 -1.98 5.00
N ALA A 48 -16.10 -2.96 4.23
CA ALA A 48 -14.89 -3.70 4.54
C ALA A 48 -13.65 -2.80 4.38
N ALA A 49 -12.73 -2.90 5.33
CA ALA A 49 -11.50 -2.11 5.38
C ALA A 49 -10.27 -2.99 5.22
N TYR A 50 -9.30 -2.52 4.43
CA TYR A 50 -8.11 -3.26 4.07
C TYR A 50 -6.88 -2.38 4.14
N THR A 51 -5.74 -2.98 4.45
CA THR A 51 -4.44 -2.34 4.29
C THR A 51 -3.71 -3.01 3.15
N CYS A 52 -3.40 -2.26 2.12
CA CYS A 52 -2.87 -2.80 0.88
C CYS A 52 -1.43 -2.34 0.62
N SER A 53 -0.70 -3.17 -0.12
CA SER A 53 0.56 -2.77 -0.76
C SER A 53 0.72 -3.46 -2.12
N ILE A 54 1.66 -2.96 -2.91
CA ILE A 54 1.96 -3.51 -4.22
C ILE A 54 2.81 -4.76 -4.03
N ARG A 55 2.54 -5.84 -4.77
CA ARG A 55 3.38 -7.04 -4.80
C ARG A 55 4.38 -7.03 -5.94
N VAL A 56 5.51 -7.71 -5.77
CA VAL A 56 6.41 -8.02 -6.90
C VAL A 56 5.78 -9.10 -7.79
N LYS A 57 5.96 -9.01 -9.12
CA LYS A 57 5.28 -9.91 -10.09
C LYS A 57 5.48 -11.41 -9.82
N LYS A 58 6.62 -11.80 -9.24
CA LYS A 58 7.02 -13.21 -9.06
C LYS A 58 7.01 -13.69 -7.61
N GLY A 59 6.56 -12.86 -6.65
CA GLY A 59 6.68 -13.17 -5.23
C GLY A 59 5.47 -12.73 -4.42
N PHE A 60 5.25 -13.40 -3.29
CA PHE A 60 4.28 -13.00 -2.27
C PHE A 60 4.88 -11.99 -1.28
N GLU A 61 5.63 -11.04 -1.84
CA GLU A 61 6.34 -10.03 -1.07
C GLU A 61 5.91 -8.64 -1.56
N PRO A 62 5.81 -7.66 -0.64
CA PRO A 62 5.58 -6.29 -1.04
C PRO A 62 6.76 -5.78 -1.88
N ARG A 63 6.44 -4.99 -2.90
CA ARG A 63 7.41 -4.21 -3.66
C ARG A 63 8.07 -3.22 -2.71
N THR A 64 9.38 -3.11 -2.80
CA THR A 64 10.15 -2.06 -2.13
C THR A 64 10.54 -0.99 -3.16
N TRP A 65 10.69 0.24 -2.68
CA TRP A 65 11.20 1.37 -3.45
C TRP A 65 12.55 1.80 -2.87
N SER A 66 13.54 1.99 -3.74
CA SER A 66 14.88 2.46 -3.37
C SER A 66 15.02 3.99 -3.41
N ASP A 67 14.10 4.65 -4.11
CA ASP A 67 13.99 6.10 -4.24
C ASP A 67 12.63 6.57 -3.70
N LEU A 68 12.68 7.36 -2.62
CA LEU A 68 11.49 7.89 -1.98
C LEU A 68 10.76 8.91 -2.87
N ARG A 69 11.47 9.64 -3.74
CA ARG A 69 10.85 10.62 -4.63
C ARG A 69 9.96 9.92 -5.65
N ALA A 70 10.49 8.89 -6.30
CA ALA A 70 9.73 8.08 -7.24
C ALA A 70 8.50 7.41 -6.59
N LEU A 71 8.60 7.03 -5.30
CA LEU A 71 7.45 6.51 -4.55
C LEU A 71 6.39 7.61 -4.31
N VAL A 72 6.81 8.80 -3.86
CA VAL A 72 5.90 9.93 -3.63
C VAL A 72 5.23 10.37 -4.93
N ASP A 73 5.97 10.46 -6.04
CA ASP A 73 5.42 10.80 -7.35
C ASP A 73 4.36 9.77 -7.79
N TRP A 74 4.59 8.48 -7.53
CA TRP A 74 3.59 7.45 -7.80
C TRP A 74 2.35 7.63 -6.91
N ILE A 75 2.51 7.93 -5.62
CA ILE A 75 1.39 8.17 -4.70
C ILE A 75 0.55 9.36 -5.18
N ASP A 76 1.19 10.48 -5.51
CA ASP A 76 0.51 11.68 -5.98
C ASP A 76 -0.27 11.41 -7.28
N VAL A 77 0.37 10.80 -8.27
CA VAL A 77 -0.21 10.61 -9.61
C VAL A 77 -1.22 9.46 -9.68
N LYS A 78 -1.02 8.38 -8.91
CA LYS A 78 -1.79 7.13 -9.05
C LYS A 78 -2.72 6.83 -7.89
N VAL A 79 -2.36 7.24 -6.67
CA VAL A 79 -3.21 7.08 -5.49
C VAL A 79 -4.06 8.33 -5.28
N GLY A 80 -3.59 9.52 -5.70
CA GLY A 80 -4.38 10.75 -5.73
C GLY A 80 -4.65 11.33 -4.35
N VAL A 81 -3.74 11.10 -3.39
CA VAL A 81 -3.84 11.67 -2.04
C VAL A 81 -3.00 12.93 -1.92
N LYS A 82 -3.54 13.95 -1.23
CA LYS A 82 -2.84 15.21 -0.96
C LYS A 82 -1.83 15.10 0.18
N GLU A 83 -2.00 14.10 1.05
CA GLU A 83 -1.19 13.90 2.24
C GLU A 83 -0.85 12.42 2.40
N CYS A 84 0.38 12.14 2.81
CA CYS A 84 0.80 10.82 3.26
C CYS A 84 1.78 10.95 4.44
N SER A 85 1.76 9.96 5.33
CA SER A 85 2.64 9.94 6.49
C SER A 85 3.91 9.16 6.19
N LEU A 86 5.04 9.63 6.72
CA LEU A 86 6.29 8.87 6.73
C LEU A 86 6.47 8.25 8.11
N SER A 87 6.65 6.93 8.17
CA SER A 87 6.93 6.19 9.40
C SER A 87 8.33 5.59 9.38
N LEU A 88 9.11 5.91 10.42
CA LEU A 88 10.46 5.41 10.64
C LEU A 88 10.52 4.33 11.73
N SER A 89 9.37 3.97 12.30
CA SER A 89 9.29 2.91 13.32
C SER A 89 9.26 1.53 12.68
N ASP A 90 9.80 0.54 13.39
CA ASP A 90 9.64 -0.86 13.04
C ASP A 90 8.16 -1.21 12.85
N PHE A 91 7.82 -1.70 11.67
CA PHE A 91 6.48 -2.14 11.34
C PHE A 91 6.51 -3.63 11.04
N LYS A 92 5.73 -4.42 11.79
CA LYS A 92 5.64 -5.86 11.62
C LYS A 92 4.29 -6.19 10.97
N TRP A 93 4.33 -6.90 9.86
CA TRP A 93 3.13 -7.31 9.13
C TRP A 93 3.20 -8.79 8.73
N GLU A 94 2.04 -9.30 8.32
CA GLU A 94 1.89 -10.56 7.58
C GLU A 94 1.18 -10.24 6.27
N SER A 95 1.49 -10.99 5.22
CA SER A 95 1.03 -10.68 3.87
C SER A 95 0.05 -11.74 3.36
N GLU A 96 -1.04 -11.29 2.75
CA GLU A 96 -2.03 -12.11 2.07
C GLU A 96 -2.25 -11.58 0.65
N ASN A 97 -2.76 -12.39 -0.29
CA ASN A 97 -3.17 -11.83 -1.57
C ASN A 97 -4.50 -11.09 -1.42
N LEU A 98 -4.62 -9.94 -2.08
CA LEU A 98 -5.90 -9.28 -2.16
C LEU A 98 -6.83 -10.04 -3.11
N THR A 99 -7.79 -10.76 -2.52
CA THR A 99 -8.95 -11.33 -3.21
C THR A 99 -10.12 -10.39 -3.01
N VAL A 100 -10.46 -9.63 -4.04
CA VAL A 100 -11.65 -8.79 -4.04
C VAL A 100 -12.73 -9.58 -4.76
N GLU A 101 -13.76 -10.02 -4.02
CA GLU A 101 -14.97 -10.64 -4.58
C GLU A 101 -15.90 -9.56 -5.15
#